data_AF-A0A1Z5JC04-F1
#
_entry.id   AF-A0A1Z5JC04-F1
#
_cell.length_a   1.000
_cell.length_b   1.000
_cell.length_c   1.000
_cell.angle_alpha   90.00
_cell.angle_beta   90.00
_cell.angle_gamma   90.00
#
_symmetry.space_group_name_H-M   'P 1'
#
loop_
_entity.id
_entity.type
_entity.pdbx_description
1 polymer ?
#
loop_
_entity_poly.entity_id
_entity_poly.type
_entity_poly.pdbx_seq_one_letter_code
_entity_poly.pdbx_strand_id
1 'polypeptide(L)'
;MTTTDDPFVFLAPGHSVDRACSIYMRRWSLITRLALIEVIPQIMLTLSLKKTLVLATSQWIVPNMNDIWNSMSTMRIVLLSIEYALCCLSGIIVQAAIIQVVIEYYANKYSSFKASLRLAFDRFGAILCFKLLYVTALLIVSIAVGGSLYYLLLLHNFARVDGLAFVALLIILTASAIVAYVILSLAVGLPIIMVEKRSSIGALKRSFELVSGYRCYIFCSICLMSLLVGIGVVIYRIMVGFMFGFSFFGAVFYALSALVTLPLQTILTNILYFSLRVRKEGLNGETLAGEMEENNRGIGNYNNVSIEEADCEAPYL
;
A
#
# COMPACT_ATOMS: atom_id res chain seq x y z
N MET A 1 -8.96 -29.89 -11.77
CA MET A 1 -9.49 -28.55 -12.12
C MET A 1 -10.83 -28.41 -11.44
N THR A 2 -10.82 -27.89 -10.22
CA THR A 2 -12.01 -27.70 -9.38
C THR A 2 -12.71 -26.41 -9.78
N THR A 3 -14.04 -26.39 -9.66
CA THR A 3 -15.04 -25.36 -9.99
C THR A 3 -14.91 -24.05 -9.20
N THR A 4 -13.68 -23.58 -8.94
CA THR A 4 -13.35 -22.38 -8.18
C THR A 4 -13.17 -21.13 -9.05
N ASP A 5 -13.63 -21.17 -10.30
CA ASP A 5 -13.36 -20.13 -11.28
C ASP A 5 -14.35 -18.96 -11.24
N ASP A 6 -15.37 -18.98 -10.37
CA ASP A 6 -16.20 -17.80 -10.18
C ASP A 6 -15.38 -16.67 -9.50
N PRO A 7 -15.09 -15.58 -10.23
CA PRO A 7 -14.25 -14.52 -9.71
C PRO A 7 -14.93 -13.76 -8.55
N PHE A 8 -16.24 -13.90 -8.40
CA PHE A 8 -17.04 -13.05 -7.52
C PHE A 8 -17.60 -13.78 -6.30
N VAL A 9 -17.06 -14.94 -5.90
CA VAL A 9 -17.49 -15.62 -4.66
C VAL A 9 -16.88 -14.95 -3.42
N PHE A 10 -17.63 -14.91 -2.32
CA PHE A 10 -17.08 -14.51 -1.02
C PHE A 10 -16.03 -15.53 -0.54
N LEU A 11 -14.79 -15.06 -0.38
CA LEU A 11 -13.65 -15.92 -0.05
C LEU A 11 -13.42 -15.95 1.46
N ALA A 12 -12.95 -17.08 1.98
CA ALA A 12 -12.31 -17.09 3.29
C ALA A 12 -10.98 -16.30 3.23
N PRO A 13 -10.46 -15.77 4.36
CA PRO A 13 -9.23 -14.98 4.37
C PRO A 13 -8.04 -15.63 3.65
N GLY A 14 -7.86 -16.95 3.83
CA GLY A 14 -6.81 -17.71 3.14
C GLY A 14 -6.99 -17.77 1.63
N HIS A 15 -8.22 -17.96 1.15
CA HIS A 15 -8.52 -17.97 -0.29
C HIS A 15 -8.36 -16.59 -0.93
N SER A 16 -8.62 -15.50 -0.20
CA SER A 16 -8.32 -14.15 -0.67
C SER A 16 -6.83 -13.91 -0.89
N VAL A 17 -5.98 -14.46 0.00
CA VAL A 17 -4.52 -14.39 -0.12
C VAL A 17 -4.00 -15.25 -1.26
N ASP A 18 -4.48 -16.49 -1.36
CA ASP A 18 -4.13 -17.39 -2.47
C ASP A 18 -4.48 -16.77 -3.82
N ARG A 19 -5.68 -16.17 -3.94
CA ARG A 19 -6.11 -15.45 -5.14
C ARG A 19 -5.26 -14.19 -5.42
N ALA A 20 -4.83 -13.46 -4.38
CA ALA A 20 -3.93 -12.33 -4.59
C ALA A 20 -2.58 -12.78 -5.17
N CYS A 21 -2.02 -13.88 -4.64
CA CYS A 21 -0.80 -14.49 -5.15
C CYS A 21 -0.99 -15.04 -6.57
N SER A 22 -2.12 -15.68 -6.88
CA SER A 22 -2.38 -16.23 -8.21
C SER A 22 -2.50 -15.14 -9.28
N ILE A 23 -3.17 -14.02 -8.96
CA ILE A 23 -3.27 -12.85 -9.86
C ILE A 23 -1.88 -12.24 -10.07
N TYR A 24 -1.11 -12.07 -9.00
CA TYR A 24 0.26 -11.57 -9.08
C TYR A 24 1.13 -12.43 -9.99
N MET A 25 1.14 -13.76 -9.80
CA MET A 25 1.93 -14.68 -10.60
C MET A 25 1.50 -14.72 -12.07
N ARG A 26 0.19 -14.70 -12.33
CA ARG A 26 -0.34 -14.74 -13.71
C ARG A 26 -0.02 -13.46 -14.51
N ARG A 27 0.08 -12.30 -13.85
CA ARG A 27 0.43 -11.02 -14.48
C ARG A 27 1.77 -10.45 -13.99
N TRP A 28 2.71 -11.32 -13.60
CA TRP A 28 3.92 -10.91 -12.88
C TRP A 28 4.77 -9.89 -13.66
N SER A 29 4.93 -10.07 -14.97
CA SER A 29 5.75 -9.18 -15.81
C SER A 29 5.20 -7.75 -15.82
N LEU A 30 3.89 -7.59 -16.05
CA LEU A 30 3.25 -6.27 -16.09
C LEU A 30 3.29 -5.61 -14.71
N ILE A 31 2.93 -6.35 -13.66
CA ILE A 31 2.87 -5.83 -12.30
C ILE A 31 4.27 -5.45 -11.80
N THR A 32 5.30 -6.24 -12.12
CA THR A 32 6.70 -5.93 -11.75
C THR A 32 7.22 -4.71 -12.50
N ARG A 33 6.90 -4.57 -13.80
CA ARG A 33 7.22 -3.36 -14.58
C ARG A 33 6.60 -2.10 -13.96
N LEU A 34 5.37 -2.17 -13.47
CA LEU A 34 4.73 -1.08 -12.72
C LEU A 34 5.43 -0.82 -11.37
N ALA A 35 5.69 -1.89 -10.60
CA ALA A 35 6.34 -1.78 -9.28
C ALA A 35 7.76 -1.18 -9.37
N LEU A 36 8.49 -1.43 -10.46
CA LEU A 36 9.82 -0.84 -10.68
C LEU A 36 9.80 0.69 -10.72
N ILE A 37 8.70 1.30 -11.20
CA ILE A 37 8.54 2.78 -11.22
C ILE A 37 8.58 3.36 -9.81
N GLU A 38 8.04 2.64 -8.81
CA GLU A 38 8.04 3.05 -7.40
C GLU A 38 9.35 2.67 -6.70
N VAL A 39 9.89 1.49 -6.99
CA VAL A 39 11.09 0.97 -6.31
C VAL A 39 12.35 1.75 -6.68
N ILE A 40 12.48 2.26 -7.91
CA ILE A 40 13.67 3.01 -8.33
C ILE A 40 13.86 4.30 -7.50
N PRO A 41 12.87 5.22 -7.38
CA PRO A 41 12.94 6.36 -6.49
C PRO A 41 13.24 5.96 -5.03
N GLN A 42 12.64 4.87 -4.56
CA GLN A 42 12.85 4.38 -3.20
C GLN A 42 14.29 3.90 -2.96
N ILE A 43 14.90 3.23 -3.95
CA ILE A 43 16.32 2.86 -3.92
C ILE A 43 17.17 4.12 -3.85
N MET A 44 16.92 5.10 -4.73
CA MET A 44 17.66 6.37 -4.75
C MET A 44 17.60 7.07 -3.39
N LEU A 45 16.40 7.21 -2.80
CA LEU A 45 16.21 7.80 -1.48
C LEU A 45 16.97 7.03 -0.39
N THR A 46 16.91 5.69 -0.41
CA THR A 46 17.61 4.85 0.57
C THR A 46 19.13 5.03 0.49
N LEU A 47 19.67 5.15 -0.73
CA LEU A 47 21.10 5.39 -0.96
C LEU A 47 21.52 6.80 -0.52
N SER A 48 20.71 7.82 -0.82
CA SER A 48 20.92 9.22 -0.37
C SER A 48 20.96 9.32 1.16
N LEU A 49 20.01 8.66 1.85
CA LEU A 49 19.95 8.61 3.31
C LEU A 49 21.18 7.90 3.90
N LYS A 50 21.54 6.74 3.37
CA LYS A 50 22.66 5.95 3.87
C LYS A 50 24.00 6.67 3.72
N LYS A 51 24.23 7.34 2.59
CA LYS A 51 25.42 8.17 2.39
C LYS A 51 25.54 9.26 3.45
N THR A 52 24.41 9.86 3.84
CA THR A 52 24.39 10.88 4.90
C THR A 52 24.70 10.28 6.28
N LEU A 53 24.18 9.09 6.56
CA LEU A 53 24.36 8.43 7.85
C LEU A 53 25.79 7.88 8.05
N VAL A 54 26.41 7.34 6.98
CA VAL A 54 27.82 6.87 7.00
C VAL A 54 28.79 8.03 7.21
N LEU A 55 28.53 9.22 6.64
CA LEU A 55 29.34 10.41 6.89
C LEU A 55 29.27 10.88 8.36
N ALA A 56 28.16 10.60 9.05
CA ALA A 56 27.95 10.99 10.43
C ALA A 56 28.52 9.98 11.44
N THR A 57 28.87 8.76 11.04
CA THR A 57 29.25 7.67 11.96
C THR A 57 30.53 6.97 11.52
N SER A 58 31.67 7.44 12.03
CA SER A 58 32.95 6.71 11.93
C SER A 58 33.12 5.62 13.01
N GLN A 59 32.14 5.42 13.89
CA GLN A 59 32.18 4.42 14.96
C GLN A 59 30.89 3.59 15.03
N TRP A 60 31.01 2.32 15.44
CA TRP A 60 29.95 1.31 15.62
C TRP A 60 28.93 1.63 16.72
N ILE A 61 28.87 2.89 17.17
CA ILE A 61 27.99 3.35 18.23
C ILE A 61 26.75 3.95 17.56
N VAL A 62 25.57 3.62 18.09
CA VAL A 62 24.28 4.18 17.64
C VAL A 62 24.43 5.71 17.52
N PRO A 63 24.28 6.30 16.33
CA PRO A 63 24.47 7.73 16.18
C PRO A 63 23.51 8.48 17.09
N ASN A 64 24.06 9.44 17.83
CA ASN A 64 23.23 10.39 18.55
C ASN A 64 22.40 11.17 17.52
N MET A 65 21.08 11.24 17.72
CA MET A 65 20.17 11.93 16.80
C MET A 65 20.52 13.42 16.63
N ASN A 66 21.08 14.04 17.67
CA ASN A 66 21.59 15.40 17.60
C ASN A 66 22.77 15.52 16.63
N ASP A 67 23.67 14.54 16.58
CA ASP A 67 24.83 14.58 15.69
C ASP A 67 24.39 14.40 14.24
N ILE A 68 23.39 13.54 13.98
CA ILE A 68 22.76 13.43 12.65
C ILE A 68 22.15 14.78 12.25
N TRP A 69 21.34 15.40 13.10
CA TRP A 69 20.66 16.65 12.79
C TRP A 69 21.65 17.79 12.54
N ASN A 70 22.65 17.92 13.40
CA ASN A 70 23.68 18.95 13.29
C ASN A 70 24.63 18.72 12.10
N SER A 71 24.80 17.47 11.67
CA SER A 71 25.60 17.14 10.47
C SER A 71 24.87 17.41 9.15
N MET A 72 23.53 17.51 9.17
CA MET A 72 22.75 17.74 7.96
C MET A 72 22.74 19.23 7.61
N SER A 73 23.35 19.59 6.48
CA SER A 73 23.14 20.91 5.90
C SER A 73 21.66 21.10 5.53
N THR A 74 21.15 22.32 5.68
CA THR A 74 19.77 22.69 5.31
C THR A 74 19.41 22.27 3.88
N MET A 75 20.36 22.41 2.95
CA MET A 75 20.22 21.96 1.56
C MET A 75 19.93 20.45 1.43
N ARG A 76 20.57 19.60 2.25
CA ARG A 76 20.33 18.15 2.21
C ARG A 76 18.95 17.78 2.73
N ILE A 77 18.47 18.48 3.76
CA ILE A 77 17.12 18.27 4.30
C ILE A 77 16.07 18.57 3.22
N VAL A 78 16.25 19.67 2.48
CA VAL A 78 15.35 20.03 1.36
C VAL A 78 15.40 18.97 0.26
N LEU A 79 16.59 18.50 -0.14
CA LEU A 79 16.74 17.47 -1.16
C LEU A 79 16.05 16.16 -0.75
N LEU A 80 16.29 15.67 0.47
CA LEU A 80 15.66 14.45 0.98
C LEU A 80 14.14 14.58 1.07
N SER A 81 13.63 15.77 1.38
CA SER A 81 12.19 16.04 1.42
C SER A 81 11.57 15.96 0.02
N ILE A 82 12.27 16.48 -1.00
CA ILE A 82 11.84 16.39 -2.41
C ILE A 82 11.88 14.93 -2.88
N GLU A 83 12.97 14.21 -2.60
CA GLU A 83 13.08 12.78 -2.94
C GLU A 83 11.97 11.95 -2.29
N TYR A 84 11.69 12.19 -1.01
CA TYR A 84 10.59 11.53 -0.29
C TYR A 84 9.23 11.87 -0.90
N ALA A 85 8.98 13.13 -1.25
CA ALA A 85 7.75 13.52 -1.94
C ALA A 85 7.59 12.80 -3.28
N LEU A 86 8.66 12.72 -4.09
CA LEU A 86 8.67 11.97 -5.36
C LEU A 86 8.38 10.47 -5.16
N CYS A 87 8.96 9.86 -4.13
CA CYS A 87 8.66 8.46 -3.76
C CYS A 87 7.19 8.28 -3.41
N CYS A 88 6.61 9.21 -2.64
CA CYS A 88 5.19 9.13 -2.28
C CYS A 88 4.27 9.29 -3.50
N LEU A 89 4.56 10.24 -4.39
CA LEU A 89 3.75 10.49 -5.58
C LEU A 89 3.81 9.31 -6.55
N SER A 90 5.01 8.76 -6.79
CA SER A 90 5.18 7.58 -7.65
C SER A 90 4.46 6.35 -7.08
N GLY A 91 4.56 6.08 -5.77
CA GLY A 91 3.84 4.97 -5.16
C GLY A 91 2.32 5.10 -5.24
N ILE A 92 1.79 6.32 -5.16
CA ILE A 92 0.35 6.57 -5.36
C ILE A 92 -0.09 6.18 -6.78
N ILE A 93 0.68 6.58 -7.79
CA ILE A 93 0.38 6.29 -9.21
C ILE A 93 0.51 4.79 -9.51
N VAL A 94 1.52 4.13 -8.93
CA VAL A 94 1.74 2.69 -9.13
C VAL A 94 0.63 1.86 -8.47
N GLN A 95 0.24 2.17 -7.23
CA GLN A 95 -0.90 1.52 -6.56
C GLN A 95 -2.19 1.67 -7.39
N ALA A 96 -2.43 2.87 -7.90
CA ALA A 96 -3.53 3.20 -8.78
C ALA A 96 -3.54 2.36 -10.07
N ALA A 97 -2.39 2.25 -10.74
CA ALA A 97 -2.25 1.45 -11.95
C ALA A 97 -2.43 -0.05 -11.69
N ILE A 98 -1.92 -0.58 -10.58
CA ILE A 98 -2.09 -1.99 -10.20
C ILE A 98 -3.57 -2.31 -9.93
N ILE A 99 -4.31 -1.40 -9.28
CA ILE A 99 -5.76 -1.56 -9.10
C ILE A 99 -6.46 -1.68 -10.46
N GLN A 100 -6.10 -0.84 -11.44
CA GLN A 100 -6.67 -0.91 -12.79
C GLN A 100 -6.38 -2.25 -13.49
N VAL A 101 -5.16 -2.77 -13.36
CA VAL A 101 -4.80 -4.10 -13.90
C VAL A 101 -5.66 -5.21 -13.29
N VAL A 102 -5.94 -5.12 -11.99
CA VAL A 102 -6.82 -6.09 -11.31
C VAL A 102 -8.26 -5.93 -11.77
N ILE A 103 -8.77 -4.71 -11.96
CA ILE A 103 -10.10 -4.46 -12.53
C ILE A 103 -10.23 -5.10 -13.91
N GLU A 104 -9.24 -4.89 -14.79
CA GLU A 104 -9.22 -5.47 -16.14
C GLU A 104 -9.10 -6.98 -16.12
N TYR A 105 -8.39 -7.55 -15.14
CA TYR A 105 -8.37 -8.99 -14.90
C TYR A 105 -9.76 -9.54 -14.58
N TYR A 106 -10.51 -8.90 -13.69
CA TYR A 106 -11.89 -9.28 -13.36
C TYR A 106 -12.87 -9.08 -14.53
N ALA A 107 -12.58 -8.14 -15.43
CA ALA A 107 -13.35 -7.91 -16.65
C ALA A 107 -12.93 -8.80 -17.83
N ASN A 108 -12.00 -9.77 -17.64
CA ASN A 108 -11.43 -10.60 -18.71
C ASN A 108 -10.85 -9.80 -19.90
N LYS A 109 -10.27 -8.63 -19.63
CA LYS A 109 -9.63 -7.77 -20.65
C LYS A 109 -8.10 -7.88 -20.60
N TYR A 110 -7.47 -7.61 -21.74
CA TYR A 110 -6.02 -7.46 -21.81
C TYR A 110 -5.60 -6.12 -21.22
N SER A 111 -4.71 -6.17 -20.23
CA SER A 111 -4.14 -4.99 -19.60
C SER A 111 -2.88 -4.57 -20.32
N SER A 112 -2.81 -3.31 -20.73
CA SER A 112 -1.58 -2.71 -21.26
C SER A 112 -0.99 -1.72 -20.25
N PHE A 113 0.33 -1.76 -20.10
CA PHE A 113 1.07 -0.91 -19.16
C PHE A 113 0.74 0.59 -19.32
N LYS A 114 0.72 1.07 -20.56
CA LYS A 114 0.46 2.48 -20.88
C LYS A 114 -0.98 2.89 -20.58
N ALA A 115 -1.96 2.02 -20.86
CA ALA A 115 -3.37 2.31 -20.56
C ALA A 115 -3.61 2.38 -19.05
N SER A 116 -3.09 1.41 -18.29
CA SER A 116 -3.24 1.40 -16.83
C SER A 116 -2.58 2.62 -16.18
N LEU A 117 -1.41 3.05 -16.67
CA LEU A 117 -0.71 4.22 -16.16
C LEU A 117 -1.45 5.52 -16.52
N ARG A 118 -1.95 5.67 -17.75
CA ARG A 118 -2.73 6.84 -18.16
C ARG A 118 -3.97 7.03 -17.31
N LEU A 119 -4.73 5.96 -17.08
CA LEU A 119 -5.92 5.99 -16.25
C LEU A 119 -5.60 6.33 -14.78
N ALA A 120 -4.45 5.87 -14.28
CA ALA A 120 -3.95 6.25 -12.96
C ALA A 120 -3.64 7.76 -12.88
N PHE A 121 -3.03 8.35 -13.92
CA PHE A 121 -2.77 9.79 -14.00
C PHE A 121 -4.05 10.62 -14.10
N ASP A 122 -5.03 10.18 -14.89
CA ASP A 122 -6.32 10.88 -15.02
C ASP A 122 -7.06 11.00 -13.68
N ARG A 123 -6.82 10.07 -12.75
CA ARG A 123 -7.42 10.05 -11.40
C ARG A 123 -6.47 10.51 -10.30
N PHE A 124 -5.26 10.94 -10.63
CA PHE A 124 -4.21 11.26 -9.67
C PHE A 124 -4.65 12.29 -8.62
N GLY A 125 -5.37 13.35 -9.02
CA GLY A 125 -5.83 14.39 -8.09
C GLY A 125 -6.79 13.88 -7.00
N ALA A 126 -7.74 13.03 -7.37
CA ALA A 126 -8.68 12.43 -6.40
C ALA A 126 -7.93 11.50 -5.43
N ILE A 127 -7.02 10.69 -5.95
CA ILE A 127 -6.24 9.75 -5.16
C ILE A 127 -5.29 10.48 -4.20
N LEU A 128 -4.59 11.51 -4.69
CA LEU A 128 -3.70 12.33 -3.89
C LEU A 128 -4.47 13.01 -2.76
N CYS A 129 -5.63 13.59 -3.06
CA CYS A 129 -6.51 14.19 -2.05
C CYS A 129 -6.97 13.16 -1.00
N PHE A 130 -7.34 11.95 -1.43
CA PHE A 130 -7.71 10.87 -0.51
C PHE A 130 -6.55 10.46 0.40
N LYS A 131 -5.34 10.28 -0.16
CA LYS A 131 -4.14 9.93 0.62
C LYS A 131 -3.74 11.05 1.59
N LEU A 132 -3.88 12.32 1.18
CA LEU A 132 -3.63 13.46 2.06
C LEU A 132 -4.62 13.49 3.22
N LEU A 133 -5.93 13.32 2.94
CA LEU A 133 -6.95 13.20 3.99
C LEU A 133 -6.68 12.02 4.94
N TYR A 134 -6.25 10.87 4.40
CA TYR A 134 -5.86 9.70 5.18
C TYR A 134 -4.69 10.00 6.12
N VAL A 135 -3.61 10.62 5.61
CA VAL A 135 -2.44 10.98 6.42
C VAL A 135 -2.82 12.03 7.47
N THR A 136 -3.59 13.06 7.10
CA THR A 136 -4.05 14.07 8.06
C THR A 136 -4.89 13.45 9.18
N ALA A 137 -5.80 12.53 8.87
CA ALA A 137 -6.58 11.82 9.88
C ALA A 137 -5.69 11.01 10.84
N LEU A 138 -4.69 10.29 10.31
CA LEU A 138 -3.73 9.56 11.13
C LEU A 138 -2.87 10.48 12.00
N LEU A 139 -2.45 11.65 11.48
CA LEU A 139 -1.69 12.63 12.24
C LEU A 139 -2.50 13.20 13.40
N ILE A 140 -3.77 13.55 13.18
CA ILE A 140 -4.67 14.04 14.24
C ILE A 140 -4.78 13.02 15.36
N VAL A 141 -5.02 11.75 15.03
CA VAL A 141 -5.10 10.66 16.02
C VAL A 141 -3.76 10.48 16.73
N SER A 142 -2.65 10.49 16.00
CA SER A 142 -1.30 10.31 16.57
C SER A 142 -0.92 11.45 17.52
N ILE A 143 -1.25 12.70 17.18
CA ILE A 143 -1.03 13.87 18.04
C ILE A 143 -1.88 13.78 19.31
N ALA A 144 -3.16 13.42 19.19
CA ALA A 144 -4.04 13.28 20.35
C ALA A 144 -3.53 12.22 21.33
N VAL A 145 -3.13 11.06 20.80
CA VAL A 145 -2.60 9.94 21.59
C VAL A 145 -1.24 10.29 22.20
N GLY A 146 -0.32 10.82 21.39
CA GLY A 146 1.01 11.21 21.85
C GLY A 146 0.97 12.33 22.89
N GLY A 147 0.10 13.32 22.70
CA GLY A 147 -0.14 14.39 23.66
C GLY A 147 -0.72 13.87 24.98
N SER A 148 -1.70 12.96 24.93
CA SER A 148 -2.26 12.30 26.11
C SER A 148 -1.20 11.51 26.89
N LEU A 149 -0.35 10.76 26.18
CA LEU A 149 0.72 9.97 26.78
C LEU A 149 1.80 10.86 27.40
N TYR A 150 2.20 11.92 26.71
CA TYR A 150 3.16 12.91 27.21
C TYR A 150 2.65 13.58 28.49
N TYR A 151 1.37 13.97 28.52
CA TYR A 151 0.75 14.55 29.71
C TYR A 151 0.77 13.59 30.91
N LEU A 152 0.49 12.30 30.70
CA LEU A 152 0.57 11.29 31.76
C LEU A 152 2.00 11.08 32.27
N LEU A 153 3.00 11.11 31.39
CA LEU A 153 4.40 11.02 31.78
C LEU A 153 4.82 12.22 32.65
N LEU A 154 4.36 13.43 32.30
CA LEU A 154 4.58 14.62 33.13
C LEU A 154 3.96 14.47 34.52
N LEU A 155 2.72 13.95 34.61
CA LEU A 155 2.07 13.69 35.89
C LEU A 155 2.79 12.62 36.72
N HIS A 156 3.30 11.57 36.08
CA HIS A 156 4.05 10.51 36.78
C HIS A 156 5.32 11.06 37.43
N ASN A 157 6.07 11.88 36.72
CA ASN A 157 7.29 12.52 37.23
C ASN A 157 7.01 13.48 38.39
N PHE A 158 5.87 14.17 38.36
CA PHE A 158 5.53 15.16 39.38
C PHE A 158 4.92 14.53 40.66
N ALA A 159 4.01 13.57 40.50
CA ALA A 159 3.16 13.10 41.60
C ALA A 159 3.50 11.70 42.14
N ARG A 160 4.45 10.97 41.51
CA ARG A 160 4.93 9.63 41.95
C ARG A 160 3.81 8.65 42.33
N VAL A 161 2.72 8.67 41.57
CA VAL A 161 1.54 7.84 41.85
C VAL A 161 1.76 6.43 41.30
N ASP A 162 1.78 5.45 42.19
CA ASP A 162 1.81 4.02 41.88
C ASP A 162 0.46 3.61 41.26
N GLY A 163 0.40 3.52 39.93
CA GLY A 163 -0.82 3.17 39.18
C GLY A 163 -0.94 3.83 37.79
N LEU A 164 -0.14 4.87 37.53
CA LEU A 164 -0.15 5.62 36.27
C LEU A 164 0.29 4.77 35.06
N ALA A 165 1.14 3.76 35.29
CA ALA A 165 1.58 2.82 34.26
C ALA A 165 0.42 2.00 33.67
N PHE A 166 -0.53 1.56 34.51
CA PHE A 166 -1.70 0.81 34.06
C PHE A 166 -2.63 1.68 33.21
N VAL A 167 -2.86 2.92 33.63
CA VAL A 167 -3.66 3.90 32.87
C VAL A 167 -3.00 4.21 31.53
N ALA A 168 -1.68 4.42 31.50
CA ALA A 168 -0.93 4.64 30.27
C ALA A 168 -1.05 3.44 29.31
N LEU A 169 -0.95 2.20 29.82
CA LEU A 169 -1.12 0.99 29.03
C LEU A 169 -2.52 0.92 28.39
N LEU A 170 -3.58 1.21 29.15
CA LEU A 170 -4.95 1.22 28.62
C LEU A 170 -5.14 2.30 27.54
N ILE A 171 -4.51 3.45 27.69
CA ILE A 171 -4.57 4.53 26.69
C ILE A 171 -3.83 4.12 25.41
N ILE A 172 -2.65 3.51 25.52
CA ILE A 172 -1.94 2.97 24.35
C ILE A 172 -2.78 1.91 23.65
N LEU A 173 -3.37 0.97 24.41
CA LEU A 173 -4.17 -0.10 23.85
C LEU A 173 -5.41 0.44 23.12
N THR A 174 -6.17 1.34 23.77
CA THR A 174 -7.35 1.97 23.15
C THR A 174 -6.99 2.82 21.95
N ALA A 175 -5.93 3.61 22.03
CA ALA A 175 -5.39 4.38 20.91
C ALA A 175 -5.01 3.50 19.72
N SER A 176 -4.26 2.42 19.96
CA SER A 176 -3.84 1.48 18.93
C SER A 176 -5.06 0.80 18.26
N ALA A 177 -6.09 0.46 19.04
CA ALA A 177 -7.34 -0.08 18.53
C ALA A 177 -8.10 0.93 17.65
N ILE A 178 -8.15 2.20 18.06
CA ILE A 178 -8.76 3.29 17.26
C ILE A 178 -8.00 3.50 15.94
N VAL A 179 -6.68 3.56 15.99
CA VAL A 179 -5.84 3.69 14.78
C VAL A 179 -6.07 2.50 13.85
N ALA A 180 -6.00 1.28 14.36
CA ALA A 180 -6.27 0.07 13.58
C ALA A 180 -7.68 0.08 12.97
N TYR A 181 -8.68 0.51 13.74
CA TYR A 181 -10.07 0.65 13.28
C TYR A 181 -10.19 1.63 12.10
N VAL A 182 -9.54 2.80 12.19
CA VAL A 182 -9.53 3.81 11.13
C VAL A 182 -8.80 3.28 9.89
N ILE A 183 -7.61 2.69 10.06
CA ILE A 183 -6.82 2.12 8.96
C ILE A 183 -7.63 1.06 8.21
N LEU A 184 -8.25 0.12 8.94
CA LEU A 184 -9.06 -0.95 8.36
C LEU A 184 -10.29 -0.41 7.62
N SER A 185 -10.94 0.63 8.17
CA SER A 185 -12.11 1.26 7.54
C SER A 185 -11.75 2.02 6.25
N LEU A 186 -10.48 2.41 6.10
CA LEU A 186 -9.97 3.14 4.94
C LEU A 186 -9.20 2.25 3.95
N ALA A 187 -8.97 0.98 4.28
CA ALA A 187 -8.15 0.05 3.47
C ALA A 187 -8.69 -0.15 2.05
N VAL A 188 -10.02 -0.14 1.87
CA VAL A 188 -10.70 -0.31 0.57
C VAL A 188 -11.03 1.02 -0.13
N GLY A 189 -10.64 2.16 0.44
CA GLY A 189 -10.96 3.47 -0.13
C GLY A 189 -10.31 3.73 -1.49
N LEU A 190 -9.09 3.22 -1.71
CA LEU A 190 -8.39 3.40 -2.98
C LEU A 190 -9.06 2.63 -4.14
N PRO A 191 -9.41 1.33 -3.99
CA PRO A 191 -10.29 0.63 -4.93
C PRO A 191 -11.60 1.36 -5.24
N ILE A 192 -12.27 1.93 -4.23
CA ILE A 192 -13.54 2.67 -4.43
C ILE A 192 -13.35 3.87 -5.37
N ILE A 193 -12.27 4.63 -5.22
CA ILE A 193 -12.01 5.79 -6.09
C ILE A 193 -11.83 5.36 -7.54
N MET A 194 -11.14 4.25 -7.76
CA MET A 194 -10.86 3.75 -9.11
C MET A 194 -12.07 3.08 -9.74
N VAL A 195 -12.75 2.20 -9.02
CA VAL A 195 -13.88 1.43 -9.53
C VAL A 195 -15.13 2.28 -9.64
N GLU A 196 -15.47 3.04 -8.59
CA GLU A 196 -16.73 3.79 -8.54
C GLU A 196 -16.60 5.24 -9.04
N LYS A 197 -15.39 5.69 -9.40
CA LYS A 197 -15.10 7.06 -9.87
C LYS A 197 -15.60 8.17 -8.93
N ARG A 198 -15.71 7.87 -7.63
CA ARG A 198 -16.19 8.80 -6.59
C ARG A 198 -15.13 9.86 -6.25
N SER A 199 -15.58 11.00 -5.74
CA SER A 199 -14.69 12.00 -5.12
C SER A 199 -14.05 11.43 -3.85
N SER A 200 -12.92 12.01 -3.42
CA SER A 200 -12.15 11.54 -2.27
C SER A 200 -12.98 11.43 -0.97
N ILE A 201 -13.81 12.44 -0.70
CA ILE A 201 -14.69 12.45 0.48
C ILE A 201 -15.83 11.43 0.33
N GLY A 202 -16.39 11.31 -0.88
CA GLY A 202 -17.40 10.28 -1.19
C GLY A 202 -16.84 8.88 -0.96
N ALA A 203 -15.60 8.63 -1.39
CA ALA A 203 -14.92 7.36 -1.20
C ALA A 203 -14.64 7.04 0.28
N LEU A 204 -14.29 8.05 1.10
CA LEU A 204 -14.15 7.88 2.56
C LEU A 204 -15.45 7.41 3.19
N LYS A 205 -16.55 8.15 3.00
CA LYS A 205 -17.86 7.79 3.59
C LYS A 205 -18.27 6.39 3.13
N ARG A 206 -18.11 6.13 1.83
CA ARG A 206 -18.41 4.84 1.21
C ARG A 206 -17.58 3.71 1.79
N SER A 207 -16.28 3.90 2.05
CA SER A 207 -15.43 2.85 2.62
C SER A 207 -15.89 2.48 4.03
N PHE A 208 -16.28 3.45 4.87
CA PHE A 208 -16.84 3.17 6.19
C PHE A 208 -18.16 2.39 6.11
N GLU A 209 -19.04 2.76 5.17
CA GLU A 209 -20.30 2.06 4.92
C GLU A 209 -20.09 0.63 4.43
N LEU A 210 -19.12 0.36 3.54
CA LEU A 210 -18.82 -0.98 3.04
C LEU A 210 -18.12 -1.86 4.09
N VAL A 211 -17.23 -1.29 4.89
CA VAL A 211 -16.45 -2.05 5.87
C VAL A 211 -17.25 -2.40 7.14
N SER A 212 -18.32 -1.66 7.46
CA SER A 212 -19.15 -1.91 8.65
C SER A 212 -19.66 -3.37 8.72
N GLY A 213 -19.41 -4.08 9.81
CA GLY A 213 -19.81 -5.49 9.98
C GLY A 213 -18.84 -6.55 9.41
N TYR A 214 -17.86 -6.17 8.58
CA TYR A 214 -16.86 -7.10 8.02
C TYR A 214 -15.40 -6.77 8.38
N ARG A 215 -15.19 -5.90 9.38
CA ARG A 215 -13.87 -5.44 9.82
C ARG A 215 -12.93 -6.58 10.24
N CYS A 216 -13.44 -7.55 11.00
CA CYS A 216 -12.64 -8.70 11.45
C CYS A 216 -12.15 -9.53 10.25
N TYR A 217 -13.00 -9.75 9.25
CA TYR A 217 -12.62 -10.46 8.02
C TYR A 217 -11.50 -9.74 7.25
N ILE A 218 -11.63 -8.41 7.08
CA ILE A 218 -10.60 -7.59 6.42
C ILE A 218 -9.30 -7.63 7.22
N PHE A 219 -9.39 -7.47 8.55
CA PHE A 219 -8.24 -7.52 9.45
C PHE A 219 -7.52 -8.87 9.35
N CYS A 220 -8.23 -10.00 9.47
CA CYS A 220 -7.65 -11.33 9.36
C CYS A 220 -6.98 -11.55 8.00
N SER A 221 -7.61 -11.08 6.91
CA SER A 221 -7.04 -11.23 5.56
C SER A 221 -5.77 -10.40 5.37
N ILE A 222 -5.78 -9.12 5.77
CA ILE A 222 -4.60 -8.24 5.70
C ILE A 222 -3.51 -8.74 6.64
N CYS A 223 -3.86 -9.17 7.85
CA CYS A 223 -2.92 -9.71 8.84
C CYS A 223 -2.25 -11.00 8.33
N LEU A 224 -3.02 -11.95 7.79
CA LEU A 224 -2.49 -13.19 7.22
C LEU A 224 -1.54 -12.90 6.05
N MET A 225 -1.90 -11.98 5.17
CA MET A 225 -1.02 -11.55 4.08
C MET A 225 0.25 -10.88 4.58
N SER A 226 0.12 -9.97 5.54
CA SER A 226 1.24 -9.22 6.11
C SER A 226 2.19 -10.15 6.87
N LEU A 227 1.67 -11.19 7.52
CA LEU A 227 2.46 -12.22 8.18
C LEU A 227 3.24 -13.06 7.18
N LEU A 228 2.57 -13.56 6.13
CA LEU A 228 3.21 -14.38 5.09
C LEU A 228 4.31 -13.59 4.35
N VAL A 229 3.97 -12.39 3.88
CA VAL A 229 4.91 -11.52 3.18
C VAL A 229 6.01 -11.03 4.13
N GLY A 230 5.65 -10.68 5.38
CA GLY A 230 6.59 -10.20 6.39
C GLY A 230 7.65 -11.23 6.75
N ILE A 231 7.27 -12.49 6.95
CA ILE A 231 8.22 -13.59 7.19
C ILE A 231 9.18 -13.73 6.00
N GLY A 232 8.65 -13.73 4.77
CA GLY A 232 9.48 -13.80 3.55
C GLY A 232 10.47 -12.63 3.44
N VAL A 233 10.03 -11.40 3.72
CA VAL A 233 10.87 -10.21 3.72
C VAL A 233 11.95 -10.28 4.81
N VAL A 234 11.63 -10.74 6.01
CA VAL A 234 12.60 -10.88 7.11
C VAL A 234 13.69 -11.89 6.74
N ILE A 235 13.31 -13.07 6.27
CA ILE A 235 14.27 -14.11 5.84
C ILE A 235 15.17 -13.58 4.72
N TYR A 236 14.56 -12.96 3.71
CA TYR A 236 15.31 -12.35 2.60
C TYR A 236 16.29 -11.27 3.08
N ARG A 237 15.88 -10.40 4.00
CA ARG A 237 16.75 -9.36 4.57
C ARG A 237 17.88 -9.95 5.41
N ILE A 238 17.62 -10.99 6.20
CA ILE A 238 18.69 -11.68 6.95
C ILE A 238 19.71 -12.26 5.97
N MET A 239 19.27 -12.94 4.93
CA MET A 239 20.13 -13.53 3.89
C MET A 239 20.99 -12.47 3.20
N VAL A 240 20.38 -11.40 2.70
CA VAL A 240 21.09 -10.28 2.06
C VAL A 240 22.06 -9.60 3.04
N GLY A 241 21.68 -9.47 4.31
CA GLY A 241 22.53 -8.92 5.36
C GLY A 241 23.77 -9.76 5.63
N PHE A 242 23.66 -11.08 5.64
CA PHE A 242 24.82 -11.97 5.76
C PHE A 242 25.76 -11.89 4.55
N MET A 243 25.21 -11.76 3.34
CA MET A 243 26.02 -11.74 2.11
C MET A 243 26.69 -10.39 1.86
N PHE A 244 25.97 -9.29 2.08
CA PHE A 244 26.40 -7.94 1.67
C PHE A 244 26.61 -6.98 2.84
N GLY A 245 26.20 -7.33 4.06
CA GLY A 245 26.30 -6.47 5.23
C GLY A 245 25.67 -5.08 5.04
N PHE A 246 26.28 -4.07 5.65
CA PHE A 246 25.89 -2.67 5.49
C PHE A 246 26.48 -2.02 4.22
N SER A 247 26.74 -2.77 3.15
CA SER A 247 27.25 -2.21 1.88
C SER A 247 26.17 -1.48 1.05
N PHE A 248 26.60 -0.75 0.02
CA PHE A 248 25.71 -0.15 -0.98
C PHE A 248 24.76 -1.19 -1.60
N PHE A 249 25.31 -2.34 -2.01
CA PHE A 249 24.54 -3.43 -2.61
C PHE A 249 23.47 -3.97 -1.67
N GLY A 250 23.79 -4.16 -0.38
CA GLY A 250 22.81 -4.61 0.61
C GLY A 250 21.57 -3.70 0.69
N ALA A 251 21.76 -2.38 0.59
CA ALA A 251 20.64 -1.44 0.59
C ALA A 251 19.75 -1.56 -0.66
N VAL A 252 20.36 -1.72 -1.84
CA VAL A 252 19.63 -1.94 -3.10
C VAL A 252 18.82 -3.24 -3.02
N PHE A 253 19.45 -4.34 -2.59
CA PHE A 253 18.78 -5.63 -2.46
C PHE A 253 17.64 -5.60 -1.45
N TYR A 254 17.79 -4.90 -0.32
CA TYR A 254 16.68 -4.72 0.62
C TYR A 254 15.49 -4.00 0.00
N ALA A 255 15.73 -2.95 -0.79
CA ALA A 255 14.66 -2.23 -1.47
C ALA A 255 13.97 -3.08 -2.55
N LEU A 256 14.65 -4.04 -3.18
CA LEU A 256 14.02 -4.96 -4.15
C LEU A 256 12.88 -5.80 -3.54
N SER A 257 12.88 -6.03 -2.22
CA SER A 257 11.75 -6.70 -1.56
C SER A 257 10.41 -5.97 -1.73
N ALA A 258 10.44 -4.65 -1.99
CA ALA A 258 9.24 -3.87 -2.27
C ALA A 258 8.55 -4.22 -3.60
N LEU A 259 9.27 -4.84 -4.56
CA LEU A 259 8.68 -5.30 -5.82
C LEU A 259 7.61 -6.39 -5.63
N VAL A 260 7.69 -7.11 -4.52
CA VAL A 260 6.75 -8.19 -4.18
C VAL A 260 5.71 -7.70 -3.19
N THR A 261 6.11 -6.96 -2.15
CA THR A 261 5.20 -6.58 -1.06
C THR A 261 4.11 -5.61 -1.50
N LEU A 262 4.47 -4.56 -2.24
CA LEU A 262 3.54 -3.49 -2.58
C LEU A 262 2.42 -3.98 -3.51
N PRO A 263 2.71 -4.68 -4.62
CA PRO A 263 1.65 -5.12 -5.51
C PRO A 263 0.73 -6.14 -4.86
N LEU A 264 1.29 -7.08 -4.09
CA LEU A 264 0.51 -8.08 -3.39
C LEU A 264 -0.48 -7.45 -2.40
N GLN A 265 -0.06 -6.43 -1.66
CA GLN A 265 -0.95 -5.70 -0.74
C GLN A 265 -2.05 -4.96 -1.50
N THR A 266 -1.72 -4.32 -2.63
CA THR A 266 -2.69 -3.60 -3.48
C THR A 266 -3.69 -4.54 -4.16
N ILE A 267 -3.25 -5.71 -4.63
CA ILE A 267 -4.13 -6.71 -5.23
C ILE A 267 -5.10 -7.23 -4.17
N LEU A 268 -4.61 -7.58 -2.98
CA LEU A 268 -5.45 -8.08 -1.90
C LEU A 268 -6.52 -7.08 -1.49
N THR A 269 -6.19 -5.80 -1.33
CA THR A 269 -7.19 -4.79 -0.95
C THR A 269 -8.27 -4.63 -2.02
N ASN A 270 -7.93 -4.79 -3.30
CA ASN A 270 -8.91 -4.78 -4.38
C ASN A 270 -9.81 -6.02 -4.40
N ILE A 271 -9.25 -7.21 -4.14
CA ILE A 271 -10.03 -8.45 -3.98
C ILE A 271 -11.02 -8.30 -2.81
N LEU A 272 -10.54 -7.81 -1.66
CA LEU A 272 -11.38 -7.58 -0.49
C LEU A 272 -12.51 -6.58 -0.79
N TYR A 273 -12.23 -5.52 -1.55
CA TYR A 273 -13.25 -4.58 -2.01
C TYR A 273 -14.36 -5.29 -2.79
N PHE A 274 -14.02 -6.10 -3.80
CA PHE A 274 -15.03 -6.84 -4.57
C PHE A 274 -15.80 -7.85 -3.72
N SER A 275 -15.12 -8.60 -2.84
CA SER A 275 -15.79 -9.54 -1.93
C SER A 275 -16.79 -8.84 -0.99
N LEU A 276 -16.46 -7.65 -0.49
CA LEU A 276 -17.37 -6.86 0.34
C LEU A 276 -18.58 -6.39 -0.46
N ARG A 277 -18.37 -5.96 -1.70
CA ARG A 277 -19.43 -5.45 -2.57
C ARG A 277 -20.43 -6.54 -2.92
N VAL A 278 -19.95 -7.73 -3.32
CA VAL A 278 -20.80 -8.91 -3.54
C VAL A 278 -21.62 -9.23 -2.30
N ARG A 279 -21.00 -9.24 -1.12
CA ARG A 279 -21.68 -9.65 0.11
C ARG A 279 -22.70 -8.62 0.62
N LYS A 280 -22.41 -7.33 0.50
CA LYS A 280 -23.29 -6.27 1.00
C LYS A 280 -24.40 -5.87 0.05
N GLU A 281 -24.08 -5.83 -1.24
CA GLU A 281 -25.01 -5.35 -2.25
C GLU A 281 -25.75 -6.50 -2.92
N GLY A 282 -25.36 -7.75 -2.63
CA GLY A 282 -25.92 -8.93 -3.29
C GLY A 282 -25.69 -8.92 -4.79
N LEU A 283 -24.72 -8.13 -5.29
CA LEU A 283 -24.45 -8.02 -6.71
C LEU A 283 -24.03 -9.40 -7.22
N ASN A 284 -24.78 -9.89 -8.20
CA ASN A 284 -24.35 -11.06 -8.96
C ASN A 284 -23.07 -10.68 -9.73
N GLY A 285 -22.12 -11.61 -9.83
CA GLY A 285 -20.81 -11.35 -10.43
C GLY A 285 -20.90 -10.78 -11.86
N GLU A 286 -21.92 -11.20 -12.60
CA GLU A 286 -22.23 -10.72 -13.95
C GLU A 286 -22.57 -9.22 -13.99
N THR A 287 -23.32 -8.72 -13.00
CA THR A 287 -23.66 -7.29 -12.90
C THR A 287 -22.41 -6.46 -12.62
N LEU A 288 -21.51 -6.96 -11.77
CA LEU A 288 -20.29 -6.26 -11.41
C LEU A 288 -19.29 -6.22 -12.58
N ALA A 289 -19.17 -7.31 -13.34
CA ALA A 289 -18.39 -7.34 -14.58
C ALA A 289 -18.97 -6.36 -15.62
N GLY A 290 -20.30 -6.31 -15.77
CA GLY A 290 -20.97 -5.37 -16.66
C GLY A 290 -20.70 -3.90 -16.32
N GLU A 291 -20.77 -3.53 -15.03
CA GLU A 291 -20.42 -2.18 -14.59
C GLU A 291 -18.96 -1.83 -14.88
N MET A 292 -18.02 -2.75 -14.68
CA MET A 292 -16.62 -2.51 -15.00
C MET A 292 -16.42 -2.29 -16.51
N GLU A 293 -17.16 -3.01 -17.35
CA GLU A 293 -17.10 -2.82 -18.80
C GLU A 293 -17.66 -1.47 -19.24
N GLU A 294 -18.85 -1.10 -18.76
CA GLU A 294 -19.50 0.17 -19.08
C GLU A 294 -18.64 1.35 -18.60
N ASN A 295 -18.11 1.24 -17.38
CA ASN A 295 -17.28 2.29 -16.80
C ASN A 295 -15.95 2.46 -17.57
N ASN A 296 -15.44 1.39 -18.18
CA ASN A 296 -14.26 1.43 -19.03
C ASN A 296 -14.58 1.98 -20.45
N ARG A 297 -15.75 1.68 -21.03
CA ARG A 297 -16.20 2.21 -22.34
C ARG A 297 -16.30 3.74 -22.35
N GLY A 298 -16.66 4.36 -21.23
CA GLY A 298 -16.70 5.82 -21.10
C GLY A 298 -15.34 6.53 -21.10
N ILE A 299 -14.21 5.80 -21.05
CA ILE A 299 -12.85 6.37 -20.93
C ILE A 299 -12.15 6.52 -22.30
N GLY A 300 -12.83 6.17 -23.39
CA GLY A 300 -12.36 6.45 -24.75
C GLY A 300 -12.38 5.20 -25.62
N ASN A 301 -12.74 5.42 -26.88
CA ASN A 301 -12.70 4.42 -27.93
C ASN A 301 -11.24 4.03 -28.21
N TYR A 302 -10.66 3.13 -27.41
CA TYR A 302 -9.29 2.61 -27.56
C TYR A 302 -9.17 1.54 -28.66
N ASN A 303 -10.24 1.29 -29.43
CA ASN A 303 -10.24 0.36 -30.57
C ASN A 303 -9.31 0.79 -31.72
N ASN A 304 -8.65 1.94 -31.60
CA ASN A 304 -7.72 2.47 -32.59
C ASN A 304 -6.25 2.27 -32.19
N VAL A 305 -5.95 1.65 -31.04
CA VAL A 305 -4.59 1.16 -30.77
C VAL A 305 -4.48 -0.17 -31.51
N SER A 306 -3.97 -0.10 -32.72
CA SER A 306 -3.69 -1.23 -33.58
C SER A 306 -2.93 -2.30 -32.80
N ILE A 307 -3.39 -3.55 -32.93
CA ILE A 307 -2.85 -4.77 -32.32
C ILE A 307 -1.40 -5.07 -32.79
N GLU A 308 -0.82 -4.22 -33.62
CA GLU A 308 0.49 -4.40 -34.27
C GLU A 308 1.69 -4.42 -33.30
N GLU A 309 1.54 -3.95 -32.04
CA GLU A 309 2.62 -4.02 -31.03
C GLU A 309 2.49 -5.17 -30.02
N ALA A 310 1.43 -6.00 -30.08
CA ALA A 310 1.22 -7.09 -29.12
C ALA A 310 1.86 -8.43 -29.53
N ASP A 311 2.33 -8.57 -30.78
CA ASP A 311 2.79 -9.86 -31.35
C ASP A 311 4.31 -10.11 -31.30
N CYS A 312 5.12 -9.23 -30.73
CA CYS A 312 6.59 -9.36 -30.79
C CYS A 312 7.28 -9.89 -29.52
N GLU A 313 6.59 -10.17 -28.41
CA GLU A 313 7.21 -10.72 -27.19
C GLU A 313 6.46 -11.96 -26.66
N ALA A 314 6.48 -13.07 -27.41
CA ALA A 314 6.30 -14.41 -26.83
C ALA A 314 6.92 -15.53 -27.69
N PRO A 315 8.20 -15.90 -27.49
CA PRO A 315 8.58 -17.29 -27.66
C PRO A 315 8.13 -18.07 -26.42
N TYR A 316 7.19 -18.99 -26.63
CA TYR A 316 6.83 -20.04 -25.69
C TYR A 316 8.09 -20.79 -25.25
N LEU A 317 8.39 -20.74 -23.95
CA LEU A 317 9.19 -21.71 -23.20
C LEU A 317 8.62 -21.84 -21.79
#